data_AF-A0A962VDD9-F1
#
_entry.id   AF-A0A962VDD9-F1
#
_cell.length_a   1.000
_cell.length_b   1.000
_cell.length_c   1.000
_cell.angle_alpha   90.00
_cell.angle_beta   90.00
_cell.angle_gamma   90.00
#
_symmetry.space_group_name_H-M   'P 1'
#
loop_
_entity.id
_entity.type
_entity.pdbx_description
1 polymer ?
#
loop_
_entity_poly.entity_id
_entity_poly.type
_entity_poly.pdbx_seq_one_letter_code
_entity_poly.pdbx_strand_id
1 'polypeptide(L)'
;MSEALRIGDKVFHYKFGKGTVQDLIHNSLLDIKFGEKRKYIQRNELRLWDELVREEKVWKSAKAKIQYQLQNNFYSVDEYFRQYYGDFISYERLEKEKIHFVRTWITENNLANNKFQSSQTILDIQQATAIAAIHGNIQVVARAGSGKTTTLTNRALFLQKHCGVAPSEMLLLAFNRKAALEIRRRLLGLLNAEAEIAVSDQINRQRHQTNRSTHENVDIEAQAIETASEKLDIELPHVMTFHALAYAIVHPEESLLYDGREGNSQALSRTVQQIIDQHLRSLSFYNVIRKLMLAHFREDWERIIKGGYDKSKDDFLQLRRSLPGQSLGGEYVKSYGEKIIADFLFEHDIAYRYERNHWWSGINYRPDFTIFKNAERGKESGLIIEYFGLKGDPDY
;
A
#
# COMPACT_ATOMS: atom_id res chain seq x y z
N MET A 1 41.27 -38.38 2.34
CA MET A 1 41.61 -36.97 2.53
C MET A 1 40.80 -36.45 3.70
N SER A 2 41.46 -36.09 4.79
CA SER A 2 40.86 -35.62 6.04
C SER A 2 40.93 -34.09 6.10
N GLU A 3 39.80 -33.42 6.24
CA GLU A 3 39.78 -31.99 6.57
C GLU A 3 39.67 -31.82 8.10
N ALA A 4 40.55 -31.01 8.68
CA ALA A 4 40.57 -30.70 10.11
C ALA A 4 39.94 -29.33 10.35
N LEU A 5 38.94 -29.26 11.24
CA LEU A 5 38.38 -27.99 11.70
C LEU A 5 39.14 -27.56 12.97
N ARG A 6 39.68 -26.34 12.98
CA ARG A 6 40.42 -25.78 14.11
C ARG A 6 39.58 -24.71 14.79
N ILE A 7 39.30 -24.86 16.09
CA ILE A 7 38.65 -23.85 16.92
C ILE A 7 39.52 -23.67 18.17
N GLY A 8 40.27 -22.57 18.22
CA GLY A 8 41.29 -22.33 19.24
C GLY A 8 42.46 -23.33 19.19
N ASP A 9 43.09 -23.60 20.34
CA ASP A 9 44.35 -24.35 20.43
C ASP A 9 44.22 -25.89 20.45
N LYS A 10 43.06 -26.46 20.10
CA LYS A 10 42.92 -27.92 19.99
C LYS A 10 42.35 -28.35 18.64
N VAL A 11 42.89 -29.45 18.12
CA VAL A 11 42.54 -30.05 16.83
C VAL A 11 41.84 -31.39 17.09
N PHE A 12 40.71 -31.61 16.44
CA PHE A 12 39.96 -32.87 16.50
C PHE A 12 39.90 -33.52 15.12
N HIS A 13 40.07 -34.85 15.07
CA HIS A 13 40.01 -35.64 13.84
C HIS A 13 38.80 -36.58 13.88
N TYR A 14 38.02 -36.61 12.79
CA TYR A 14 36.85 -37.50 12.66
C TYR A 14 36.89 -38.32 11.36
N LYS A 15 36.47 -39.59 11.46
CA LYS A 15 36.18 -40.50 10.34
C LYS A 15 34.70 -40.86 10.40
N PHE A 16 33.97 -40.72 9.29
CA PHE A 16 32.56 -41.11 9.22
C PHE A 16 32.41 -42.63 9.13
N GLY A 17 31.70 -43.19 10.10
CA GLY A 17 31.10 -44.53 10.11
C GLY A 17 29.77 -44.43 10.87
N LYS A 18 28.74 -45.12 10.37
CA LYS A 18 27.33 -44.98 10.77
C LYS A 18 27.13 -45.07 12.31
N GLY A 19 26.54 -44.01 12.89
CA GLY A 19 26.20 -43.89 14.31
C GLY A 19 26.77 -42.59 14.89
N THR A 20 25.94 -41.57 15.13
CA THR A 20 26.41 -40.23 15.49
C THR A 20 26.41 -39.98 17.00
N VAL A 21 27.56 -39.46 17.45
CA VAL A 21 27.99 -39.04 18.80
C VAL A 21 27.09 -38.01 19.51
N GLN A 22 25.89 -37.72 18.99
CA GLN A 22 24.89 -36.88 19.65
C GLN A 22 24.36 -37.50 20.95
N ASP A 23 24.28 -38.83 21.04
CA ASP A 23 23.66 -39.50 22.19
C ASP A 23 24.56 -39.58 23.43
N LEU A 24 25.88 -39.48 23.27
CA LEU A 24 26.84 -39.59 24.38
C LEU A 24 27.26 -38.24 24.97
N ILE A 25 27.10 -37.12 24.24
CA ILE A 25 27.37 -35.78 24.78
C ILE A 25 26.11 -35.19 25.44
N HIS A 26 24.92 -35.64 25.03
CA HIS A 26 23.66 -35.15 25.59
C HIS A 26 23.47 -35.53 27.06
N ASN A 27 23.95 -36.71 27.49
CA ASN A 27 23.64 -37.24 28.82
C ASN A 27 24.63 -36.92 29.93
N SER A 28 25.75 -36.23 29.66
CA SER A 28 26.77 -35.94 30.70
C SER A 28 27.08 -34.45 30.91
N LEU A 29 26.55 -33.55 30.09
CA LEU A 29 26.74 -32.09 30.24
C LEU A 29 25.45 -31.32 30.59
N LEU A 30 24.30 -31.98 30.62
CA LEU A 30 23.01 -31.36 30.97
C LEU A 30 22.77 -31.21 32.48
N ASP A 31 23.47 -31.95 33.35
CA ASP A 31 23.14 -31.98 34.78
C ASP A 31 23.77 -30.84 35.61
N ILE A 32 24.83 -30.18 35.15
CA ILE A 32 25.59 -29.25 36.01
C ILE A 32 25.30 -27.76 35.72
N LYS A 33 24.73 -27.40 34.55
CA LYS A 33 24.45 -25.98 34.19
C LYS A 33 22.98 -25.58 34.11
N PHE A 34 22.04 -26.53 34.21
CA PHE A 34 20.60 -26.24 34.08
C PHE A 34 19.85 -26.02 35.40
N GLY A 35 20.46 -26.27 36.56
CA GLY A 35 19.78 -26.14 37.87
C GLY A 35 19.33 -24.71 38.19
N GLU A 36 20.17 -23.71 37.95
CA GLU A 36 19.83 -22.30 38.22
C GLU A 36 18.94 -21.70 37.13
N LYS A 37 19.21 -22.03 35.86
CA LYS A 37 18.43 -21.55 34.72
C LYS A 37 17.01 -22.14 34.71
N ARG A 38 16.83 -23.42 35.07
CA ARG A 38 15.50 -24.03 35.25
C ARG A 38 14.72 -23.42 36.41
N LYS A 39 15.37 -23.12 37.55
CA LYS A 39 14.73 -22.42 38.68
C LYS A 39 14.31 -20.99 38.31
N TYR A 40 15.11 -20.28 37.53
CA TYR A 40 14.79 -18.93 37.05
C TYR A 40 13.65 -18.94 36.02
N ILE A 41 13.68 -19.89 35.06
CA ILE A 41 12.61 -20.07 34.06
C ILE A 41 11.30 -20.48 34.74
N GLN A 42 11.33 -21.47 35.66
CA GLN A 42 10.14 -21.85 36.42
C GLN A 42 9.59 -20.70 37.28
N ARG A 43 10.45 -19.91 37.94
CA ARG A 43 9.99 -18.75 38.73
C ARG A 43 9.37 -17.66 37.87
N ASN A 44 9.93 -17.37 36.71
CA ASN A 44 9.36 -16.39 35.79
C ASN A 44 8.06 -16.89 35.16
N GLU A 45 7.97 -18.18 34.80
CA GLU A 45 6.73 -18.79 34.35
C GLU A 45 5.66 -18.74 35.45
N LEU A 46 5.98 -19.12 36.69
CA LEU A 46 5.07 -19.02 37.84
C LEU A 46 4.61 -17.58 38.09
N ARG A 47 5.51 -16.59 37.99
CA ARG A 47 5.17 -15.18 38.15
C ARG A 47 4.23 -14.68 37.04
N LEU A 48 4.51 -15.06 35.79
CA LEU A 48 3.63 -14.77 34.65
C LEU A 48 2.26 -15.42 34.83
N TRP A 49 2.21 -16.68 35.31
CA TRP A 49 0.96 -17.36 35.63
C TRP A 49 0.19 -16.64 36.74
N ASP A 50 0.85 -16.21 37.82
CA ASP A 50 0.22 -15.45 38.90
C ASP A 50 -0.30 -14.08 38.43
N GLU A 51 0.45 -13.39 37.58
CA GLU A 51 0.03 -12.14 36.93
C GLU A 51 -1.21 -12.38 36.04
N LEU A 52 -1.22 -13.42 35.20
CA LEU A 52 -2.36 -13.79 34.35
C LEU A 52 -3.61 -14.19 35.15
N VAL A 53 -3.45 -14.93 36.25
CA VAL A 53 -4.56 -15.32 37.13
C VAL A 53 -5.15 -14.10 37.83
N ARG A 54 -4.30 -13.15 38.26
CA ARG A 54 -4.76 -11.87 38.83
C ARG A 54 -5.52 -11.05 37.79
N GLU A 55 -4.95 -10.89 36.60
CA GLU A 55 -5.58 -10.17 35.49
C GLU A 55 -6.95 -10.79 35.15
N GLU A 56 -7.04 -12.11 35.02
CA GLU A 56 -8.30 -12.81 34.70
C GLU A 56 -9.36 -12.63 35.80
N LYS A 57 -8.95 -12.60 37.07
CA LYS A 57 -9.87 -12.31 38.19
C LYS A 57 -10.42 -10.88 38.13
N VAL A 58 -9.55 -9.91 37.88
CA VAL A 58 -9.97 -8.50 37.71
C VAL A 58 -10.87 -8.38 36.47
N TRP A 59 -10.51 -9.02 35.35
CA TRP A 59 -11.29 -9.03 34.12
C TRP A 59 -12.70 -9.55 34.34
N LYS A 60 -12.88 -10.68 35.04
CA LYS A 60 -14.22 -11.21 35.37
C LYS A 60 -15.09 -10.20 36.11
N SER A 61 -14.50 -9.40 37.00
CA SER A 61 -15.24 -8.35 37.72
C SER A 61 -15.48 -7.08 36.88
N ALA A 62 -14.59 -6.77 35.94
CA ALA A 62 -14.67 -5.60 35.08
C ALA A 62 -15.56 -5.80 33.85
N LYS A 63 -15.66 -7.04 33.35
CA LYS A 63 -16.25 -7.38 32.05
C LYS A 63 -17.67 -6.82 31.87
N ALA A 64 -18.54 -6.99 32.86
CA ALA A 64 -19.91 -6.47 32.78
C ALA A 64 -19.96 -4.94 32.62
N LYS A 65 -19.08 -4.22 33.31
CA LYS A 65 -18.98 -2.75 33.22
C LYS A 65 -18.38 -2.32 31.87
N ILE A 66 -17.37 -3.03 31.38
CA ILE A 66 -16.79 -2.77 30.05
C ILE A 66 -17.84 -3.02 28.97
N GLN A 67 -18.58 -4.12 29.04
CA GLN A 67 -19.67 -4.43 28.09
C GLN A 67 -20.78 -3.37 28.15
N TYR A 68 -21.13 -2.90 29.34
CA TYR A 68 -22.06 -1.76 29.48
C TYR A 68 -21.53 -0.50 28.79
N GLN A 69 -20.24 -0.17 28.93
CA GLN A 69 -19.64 0.97 28.24
C GLN A 69 -19.60 0.76 26.72
N LEU A 70 -19.24 -0.43 26.23
CA LEU A 70 -19.28 -0.74 24.80
C LEU A 70 -20.68 -0.55 24.22
N GLN A 71 -21.72 -0.92 24.97
CA GLN A 71 -23.11 -0.80 24.53
C GLN A 71 -23.62 0.65 24.50
N ASN A 72 -23.28 1.46 25.51
CA ASN A 72 -23.92 2.76 25.71
C ASN A 72 -23.01 3.96 25.39
N ASN A 73 -21.69 3.78 25.44
CA ASN A 73 -20.72 4.84 25.21
C ASN A 73 -19.41 4.28 24.66
N PHE A 74 -19.50 3.68 23.45
CA PHE A 74 -18.36 3.08 22.77
C PHE A 74 -17.23 4.11 22.54
N TYR A 75 -17.56 5.40 22.41
CA TYR A 75 -16.58 6.48 22.22
C TYR A 75 -15.61 6.62 23.40
N SER A 76 -16.12 6.62 24.63
CA SER A 76 -15.31 6.85 25.84
C SER A 76 -14.65 5.59 26.41
N VAL A 77 -14.91 4.40 25.82
CA VAL A 77 -14.50 3.13 26.43
C VAL A 77 -12.99 3.02 26.68
N ASP A 78 -12.17 3.58 25.78
CA ASP A 78 -10.72 3.53 25.90
C ASP A 78 -10.22 4.41 27.06
N GLU A 79 -10.83 5.58 27.26
CA GLU A 79 -10.53 6.47 28.38
C GLU A 79 -11.00 5.87 29.71
N TYR A 80 -12.24 5.39 29.74
CA TYR A 80 -12.80 4.68 30.90
C TYR A 80 -11.92 3.48 31.28
N PHE A 81 -11.50 2.66 30.31
CA PHE A 81 -10.64 1.51 30.59
C PHE A 81 -9.29 1.93 31.16
N ARG A 82 -8.63 2.93 30.55
CA ARG A 82 -7.34 3.43 31.07
C ARG A 82 -7.47 3.95 32.50
N GLN A 83 -8.53 4.68 32.81
CA GLN A 83 -8.74 5.27 34.14
C GLN A 83 -8.99 4.21 35.23
N TYR A 84 -9.80 3.19 34.96
CA TYR A 84 -10.25 2.25 36.00
C TYR A 84 -9.53 0.90 35.99
N TYR A 85 -8.93 0.51 34.87
CA TYR A 85 -8.41 -0.85 34.65
C TYR A 85 -7.02 -0.91 34.02
N GLY A 86 -6.48 0.21 33.50
CA GLY A 86 -5.23 0.24 32.75
C GLY A 86 -4.00 -0.26 33.52
N ASP A 87 -4.00 -0.12 34.85
CA ASP A 87 -2.91 -0.61 35.72
C ASP A 87 -2.97 -2.13 35.99
N PHE A 88 -4.12 -2.77 35.69
CA PHE A 88 -4.38 -4.15 36.09
C PHE A 88 -4.65 -5.10 34.92
N ILE A 89 -5.12 -4.57 33.79
CA ILE A 89 -5.52 -5.35 32.63
C ILE A 89 -4.82 -4.77 31.40
N SER A 90 -4.26 -5.65 30.58
CA SER A 90 -3.65 -5.28 29.31
C SER A 90 -4.66 -4.65 28.35
N TYR A 91 -4.25 -3.59 27.66
CA TYR A 91 -5.11 -2.94 26.65
C TYR A 91 -5.48 -3.89 25.49
N GLU A 92 -4.63 -4.88 25.17
CA GLU A 92 -4.92 -5.93 24.19
C GLU A 92 -6.20 -6.70 24.53
N ARG A 93 -6.52 -6.88 25.83
CA ARG A 93 -7.75 -7.54 26.28
C ARG A 93 -8.98 -6.71 25.95
N LEU A 94 -8.92 -5.39 26.13
CA LEU A 94 -9.98 -4.48 25.73
C LEU A 94 -10.16 -4.49 24.21
N GLU A 95 -9.08 -4.42 23.44
CA GLU A 95 -9.16 -4.45 21.97
C GLU A 95 -9.87 -5.70 21.47
N LYS A 96 -9.55 -6.88 22.02
CA LYS A 96 -10.24 -8.13 21.67
C LYS A 96 -11.74 -8.07 21.97
N GLU A 97 -12.14 -7.49 23.10
CA GLU A 97 -13.56 -7.35 23.45
C GLU A 97 -14.26 -6.33 22.53
N LYS A 98 -13.61 -5.22 22.17
CA LYS A 98 -14.12 -4.24 21.19
C LYS A 98 -14.33 -4.88 19.82
N ILE A 99 -13.35 -5.64 19.34
CA ILE A 99 -13.42 -6.35 18.05
C ILE A 99 -14.57 -7.36 18.07
N HIS A 100 -14.69 -8.13 19.15
CA HIS A 100 -15.78 -9.10 19.31
C HIS A 100 -17.15 -8.39 19.31
N PHE A 101 -17.29 -7.34 20.12
CA PHE A 101 -18.51 -6.55 20.20
C PHE A 101 -18.94 -6.00 18.83
N VAL A 102 -18.04 -5.32 18.12
CA VAL A 102 -18.32 -4.77 16.79
C VAL A 102 -18.72 -5.84 15.79
N ARG A 103 -18.00 -6.97 15.78
CA ARG A 103 -18.29 -8.09 14.88
C ARG A 103 -19.68 -8.68 15.13
N THR A 104 -20.05 -8.87 16.40
CA THR A 104 -21.38 -9.35 16.79
C THR A 104 -22.45 -8.33 16.40
N TRP A 105 -22.26 -7.07 16.79
CA TRP A 105 -23.20 -5.98 16.49
C TRP A 105 -23.47 -5.85 15.00
N ILE A 106 -22.43 -5.86 14.15
CA ILE A 106 -22.59 -5.77 12.69
C ILE A 106 -23.30 -7.00 12.14
N THR A 107 -22.96 -8.19 12.62
CA THR A 107 -23.59 -9.43 12.14
C THR A 107 -25.10 -9.41 12.43
N GLU A 108 -25.50 -9.00 13.63
CA GLU A 108 -26.90 -8.89 14.05
C GLU A 108 -27.67 -7.85 13.24
N ASN A 109 -27.09 -6.65 13.04
CA ASN A 109 -27.74 -5.57 12.28
C ASN A 109 -27.80 -5.86 10.78
N ASN A 110 -26.78 -6.53 10.21
CA ASN A 110 -26.80 -6.93 8.81
C ASN A 110 -27.80 -8.06 8.55
N LEU A 111 -27.96 -9.02 9.48
CA LEU A 111 -28.98 -10.09 9.37
C LEU A 111 -30.40 -9.54 9.47
N ALA A 112 -30.63 -8.54 10.32
CA ALA A 112 -31.93 -7.87 10.41
C ALA A 112 -32.33 -7.20 9.09
N ASN A 113 -31.35 -6.62 8.38
CA ASN A 113 -31.58 -5.84 7.16
C ASN A 113 -31.41 -6.63 5.86
N ASN A 114 -30.85 -7.83 5.86
CA ASN A 114 -30.67 -8.65 4.65
C ASN A 114 -31.20 -10.08 4.83
N LYS A 115 -32.53 -10.25 4.75
CA LYS A 115 -33.17 -11.59 4.76
C LYS A 115 -32.81 -12.48 3.55
N PHE A 116 -32.11 -11.96 2.53
CA PHE A 116 -31.91 -12.64 1.24
C PHE A 116 -30.45 -12.76 0.75
N GLN A 117 -29.41 -12.43 1.52
CA GLN A 117 -28.00 -12.66 1.12
C GLN A 117 -27.23 -13.46 2.17
N SER A 118 -26.83 -14.67 1.80
CA SER A 118 -26.36 -15.73 2.72
C SER A 118 -24.83 -15.91 2.80
N SER A 119 -24.01 -15.07 2.17
CA SER A 119 -22.58 -15.39 2.00
C SER A 119 -21.55 -14.30 2.30
N GLN A 120 -21.96 -13.08 2.69
CA GLN A 120 -21.01 -11.97 2.97
C GLN A 120 -21.23 -11.25 4.31
N THR A 121 -21.96 -11.87 5.22
CA THR A 121 -22.48 -11.20 6.43
C THR A 121 -21.49 -11.15 7.58
N ILE A 122 -20.48 -12.03 7.59
CA ILE A 122 -19.53 -12.15 8.71
C ILE A 122 -18.25 -11.42 8.37
N LEU A 123 -17.97 -10.33 9.10
CA LEU A 123 -16.69 -9.63 9.04
C LEU A 123 -15.55 -10.53 9.51
N ASP A 124 -14.40 -10.45 8.83
CA ASP A 124 -13.17 -11.02 9.37
C ASP A 124 -12.63 -10.17 10.54
N ILE A 125 -11.63 -10.71 11.25
CA ILE A 125 -11.04 -10.04 12.42
C ILE A 125 -10.42 -8.70 12.04
N GLN A 126 -9.72 -8.60 10.90
CA GLN A 126 -9.05 -7.38 10.48
C GLN A 126 -10.05 -6.28 10.11
N GLN A 127 -11.15 -6.64 9.45
CA GLN A 127 -12.25 -5.73 9.14
C GLN A 127 -12.93 -5.24 10.41
N ALA A 128 -13.23 -6.13 11.35
CA ALA A 128 -13.81 -5.77 12.65
C ALA A 128 -12.86 -4.87 13.46
N THR A 129 -11.55 -5.14 13.45
CA THR A 129 -10.54 -4.25 14.05
C THR A 129 -10.56 -2.87 13.41
N ALA A 130 -10.60 -2.80 12.08
CA ALA A 130 -10.67 -1.52 11.37
C ALA A 130 -11.95 -0.74 11.65
N ILE A 131 -13.07 -1.40 11.97
CA ILE A 131 -14.32 -0.74 12.37
C ILE A 131 -14.27 -0.31 13.84
N ALA A 132 -13.72 -1.15 14.73
CA ALA A 132 -13.64 -0.89 16.17
C ALA A 132 -12.67 0.23 16.56
N ALA A 133 -11.69 0.54 15.71
CA ALA A 133 -10.73 1.61 15.93
C ALA A 133 -11.36 2.98 15.61
N ILE A 134 -11.95 3.67 16.58
CA ILE A 134 -12.70 4.93 16.35
C ILE A 134 -11.88 6.20 16.53
N HIS A 135 -10.71 6.12 17.19
CA HIS A 135 -9.89 7.27 17.55
C HIS A 135 -8.66 7.40 16.65
N GLY A 136 -8.32 8.65 16.32
CA GLY A 136 -7.10 9.00 15.58
C GLY A 136 -7.13 8.66 14.08
N ASN A 137 -6.00 8.90 13.43
CA ASN A 137 -5.82 8.62 12.01
C ASN A 137 -5.47 7.15 11.81
N ILE A 138 -6.26 6.45 11.00
CA ILE A 138 -6.09 5.00 10.77
C ILE A 138 -5.83 4.75 9.29
N GLN A 139 -4.73 4.07 9.01
CA GLN A 139 -4.40 3.59 7.66
C GLN A 139 -4.71 2.11 7.53
N VAL A 140 -5.66 1.78 6.65
CA VAL A 140 -5.99 0.38 6.32
C VAL A 140 -5.26 -0.02 5.04
N VAL A 141 -4.31 -0.94 5.14
CA VAL A 141 -3.58 -1.49 3.99
C VAL A 141 -4.25 -2.78 3.53
N ALA A 142 -4.75 -2.79 2.30
CA ALA A 142 -5.63 -3.86 1.83
C ALA A 142 -5.45 -4.18 0.33
N ARG A 143 -5.27 -5.48 0.02
CA ARG A 143 -5.18 -6.00 -1.36
C ARG A 143 -6.49 -5.81 -2.12
N ALA A 144 -6.46 -5.94 -3.45
CA ALA A 144 -7.69 -5.99 -4.24
C ALA A 144 -8.61 -7.13 -3.76
N GLY A 145 -9.93 -6.90 -3.75
CA GLY A 145 -10.91 -7.91 -3.33
C GLY A 145 -11.05 -8.13 -1.82
N SER A 146 -10.26 -7.48 -0.95
CA SER A 146 -10.29 -7.69 0.51
C SER A 146 -11.50 -7.07 1.24
N GLY A 147 -12.52 -6.58 0.50
CA GLY A 147 -13.70 -5.95 1.09
C GLY A 147 -13.50 -4.52 1.62
N LYS A 148 -12.53 -3.75 1.12
CA LYS A 148 -12.27 -2.34 1.55
C LYS A 148 -13.55 -1.50 1.64
N THR A 149 -14.36 -1.49 0.58
CA THR A 149 -15.61 -0.74 0.52
C THR A 149 -16.59 -1.24 1.59
N THR A 150 -16.70 -2.57 1.76
CA THR A 150 -17.54 -3.20 2.80
C THR A 150 -17.11 -2.79 4.21
N THR A 151 -15.80 -2.76 4.49
CA THR A 151 -15.28 -2.29 5.78
C THR A 151 -15.61 -0.82 6.01
N LEU A 152 -15.45 0.04 4.99
CA LEU A 152 -15.76 1.46 5.07
C LEU A 152 -17.26 1.70 5.33
N THR A 153 -18.15 1.01 4.61
CA THR A 153 -19.60 1.19 4.78
C THR A 153 -20.11 0.67 6.11
N ASN A 154 -19.60 -0.49 6.57
CA ASN A 154 -19.94 -1.00 7.90
C ASN A 154 -19.40 -0.11 9.02
N ARG A 155 -18.25 0.55 8.81
CA ARG A 155 -17.73 1.54 9.76
C ARG A 155 -18.65 2.74 9.88
N ALA A 156 -19.07 3.31 8.75
CA ALA A 156 -20.01 4.44 8.77
C ALA A 156 -21.37 4.03 9.37
N LEU A 157 -21.88 2.84 9.06
CA LEU A 157 -23.08 2.28 9.71
C LEU A 157 -22.92 2.19 11.23
N PHE A 158 -21.80 1.63 11.71
CA PHE A 158 -21.53 1.49 13.15
C PHE A 158 -21.45 2.86 13.84
N LEU A 159 -20.76 3.83 13.25
CA LEU A 159 -20.67 5.19 13.78
C LEU A 159 -22.06 5.86 13.83
N GLN A 160 -22.86 5.72 12.78
CA GLN A 160 -24.20 6.32 12.70
C GLN A 160 -25.18 5.69 13.69
N LYS A 161 -25.29 4.36 13.68
CA LYS A 161 -26.36 3.63 14.38
C LYS A 161 -26.00 3.22 15.80
N HIS A 162 -24.75 2.85 16.06
CA HIS A 162 -24.30 2.46 17.40
C HIS A 162 -23.73 3.66 18.16
N CYS A 163 -22.85 4.42 17.53
CA CYS A 163 -22.18 5.55 18.21
C CYS A 163 -22.99 6.84 18.17
N GLY A 164 -24.11 6.88 17.43
CA GLY A 164 -25.00 8.05 17.36
C GLY A 164 -24.41 9.27 16.64
N VAL A 165 -23.38 9.08 15.81
CA VAL A 165 -22.78 10.16 15.01
C VAL A 165 -23.77 10.58 13.94
N ALA A 166 -24.06 11.88 13.84
CA ALA A 166 -25.02 12.38 12.86
C ALA A 166 -24.48 12.17 11.44
N PRO A 167 -25.32 11.81 10.44
CA PRO A 167 -24.90 11.66 9.05
C PRO A 167 -24.17 12.90 8.49
N SER A 168 -24.63 14.09 8.87
CA SER A 168 -24.03 15.38 8.51
C SER A 168 -22.62 15.60 9.06
N GLU A 169 -22.21 14.85 10.09
CA GLU A 169 -20.86 14.93 10.68
C GLU A 169 -19.88 13.93 10.04
N MET A 170 -20.30 13.17 9.03
CA MET A 170 -19.49 12.17 8.35
C MET A 170 -19.25 12.52 6.88
N LEU A 171 -17.97 12.62 6.50
CA LEU A 171 -17.52 12.85 5.12
C LEU A 171 -16.76 11.63 4.58
N LEU A 172 -17.27 11.04 3.50
CA LEU A 172 -16.64 9.92 2.79
C LEU A 172 -16.24 10.38 1.39
N LEU A 173 -14.95 10.28 1.07
CA LEU A 173 -14.40 10.71 -0.21
C LEU A 173 -13.98 9.52 -1.07
N ALA A 174 -14.38 9.56 -2.35
CA ALA A 174 -13.99 8.57 -3.35
C ALA A 174 -13.27 9.24 -4.54
N PHE A 175 -12.44 8.45 -5.24
CA PHE A 175 -11.68 8.94 -6.39
C PHE A 175 -12.53 9.24 -7.63
N ASN A 176 -13.63 8.52 -7.82
CA ASN A 176 -14.49 8.67 -8.98
C ASN A 176 -15.97 8.55 -8.58
N ARG A 177 -16.85 9.02 -9.48
CA ARG A 177 -18.29 9.09 -9.23
C ARG A 177 -18.93 7.72 -9.03
N LYS A 178 -18.54 6.72 -9.82
CA LYS A 178 -19.02 5.33 -9.69
C LYS A 178 -18.75 4.77 -8.30
N ALA A 179 -17.55 4.96 -7.76
CA ALA A 179 -17.19 4.52 -6.41
C ALA A 179 -17.97 5.28 -5.32
N ALA A 180 -18.19 6.58 -5.48
CA ALA A 180 -19.03 7.36 -4.56
C ALA A 180 -20.48 6.83 -4.54
N LEU A 181 -21.07 6.57 -5.72
CA LEU A 181 -22.42 6.00 -5.82
C LEU A 181 -22.50 4.60 -5.25
N GLU A 182 -21.50 3.75 -5.49
CA GLU A 182 -21.42 2.41 -4.90
C GLU A 182 -21.45 2.47 -3.36
N ILE A 183 -20.67 3.39 -2.76
CA ILE A 183 -20.68 3.60 -1.30
C ILE A 183 -22.06 4.06 -0.82
N ARG A 184 -22.69 5.04 -1.50
CA ARG A 184 -24.03 5.53 -1.16
C ARG A 184 -25.08 4.41 -1.21
N ARG A 185 -25.11 3.65 -2.31
CA ARG A 185 -26.05 2.54 -2.50
C ARG A 185 -25.88 1.47 -1.42
N ARG A 186 -24.63 1.06 -1.14
CA ARG A 186 -24.34 0.09 -0.08
C ARG A 186 -24.78 0.60 1.29
N LEU A 187 -24.50 1.86 1.63
CA LEU A 187 -24.95 2.44 2.90
C LEU A 187 -26.46 2.46 3.01
N LEU A 188 -27.16 2.86 1.95
CA LEU A 188 -28.61 2.89 1.92
C LEU A 188 -29.22 1.49 2.15
N GLY A 189 -28.69 0.47 1.47
CA GLY A 189 -29.12 -0.92 1.68
C GLY A 189 -28.77 -1.49 3.06
N LEU A 190 -27.69 -1.01 3.68
CA LEU A 190 -27.35 -1.37 5.07
C LEU A 190 -28.27 -0.69 6.09
N LEU A 191 -28.78 0.50 5.78
CA LEU A 191 -29.68 1.26 6.66
C LEU A 191 -31.13 0.79 6.55
N ASN A 192 -31.55 0.28 5.39
CA ASN A 192 -32.90 -0.23 5.18
C ASN A 192 -32.93 -1.33 4.10
N ALA A 193 -33.50 -2.49 4.46
CA ALA A 193 -33.63 -3.67 3.60
C ALA A 193 -34.39 -3.41 2.29
N GLU A 194 -35.39 -2.51 2.31
CA GLU A 194 -36.25 -2.21 1.17
C GLU A 194 -35.58 -1.29 0.16
N ALA A 195 -34.46 -0.65 0.54
CA ALA A 195 -33.83 0.35 -0.30
C ALA A 195 -33.23 -0.22 -1.58
N GLU A 196 -32.68 -1.44 -1.55
CA GLU A 196 -32.09 -2.06 -2.75
C GLU A 196 -33.16 -2.33 -3.81
N ILE A 197 -34.37 -2.72 -3.37
CA ILE A 197 -35.54 -2.90 -4.23
C ILE A 197 -36.00 -1.54 -4.77
N ALA A 198 -36.15 -0.54 -3.90
CA ALA A 198 -36.58 0.80 -4.29
C ALA A 198 -35.64 1.44 -5.33
N VAL A 199 -34.32 1.31 -5.15
CA VAL A 199 -33.31 1.79 -6.11
C VAL A 199 -33.43 1.03 -7.44
N SER A 200 -33.52 -0.29 -7.39
CA SER A 200 -33.60 -1.12 -8.60
C SER A 200 -34.87 -0.84 -9.41
N ASP A 201 -36.02 -0.71 -8.76
CA ASP A 201 -37.28 -0.34 -9.39
C ASP A 201 -37.19 1.02 -10.10
N GLN A 202 -36.56 2.00 -9.45
CA GLN A 202 -36.39 3.34 -10.02
C GLN A 202 -35.44 3.34 -11.22
N ILE A 203 -34.33 2.60 -11.16
CA ILE A 203 -33.41 2.42 -12.30
C ILE A 203 -34.14 1.78 -13.48
N ASN A 204 -34.92 0.72 -13.25
CA ASN A 204 -35.64 0.02 -14.31
C ASN A 204 -36.68 0.94 -14.99
N ARG A 205 -37.44 1.71 -14.22
CA ARG A 205 -38.40 2.68 -14.75
C ARG A 205 -37.75 3.71 -15.66
N GLN A 206 -36.59 4.26 -15.26
CA GLN A 206 -35.89 5.28 -16.03
C GLN A 206 -35.24 4.72 -17.31
N ARG A 207 -34.71 3.49 -17.25
CA ARG A 207 -34.13 2.81 -18.42
C ARG A 207 -35.16 2.52 -19.51
N HIS A 208 -36.37 2.13 -19.14
CA HIS A 208 -37.43 1.90 -20.13
C HIS A 208 -37.84 3.16 -20.90
N GLN A 209 -37.58 4.35 -20.35
CA GLN A 209 -37.95 5.62 -20.97
C GLN A 209 -36.86 6.16 -21.92
N THR A 210 -35.64 5.61 -21.91
CA THR A 210 -34.51 6.23 -22.61
C THR A 210 -33.51 5.22 -23.20
N ASN A 211 -33.20 5.33 -24.50
CA ASN A 211 -32.12 4.59 -25.17
C ASN A 211 -30.77 5.22 -24.81
N ARG A 212 -29.93 4.60 -23.97
CA ARG A 212 -28.86 5.37 -23.28
C ARG A 212 -27.44 4.81 -23.25
N SER A 213 -26.54 5.79 -23.19
CA SER A 213 -25.08 5.71 -23.08
C SER A 213 -24.61 5.47 -21.64
N THR A 214 -23.31 5.17 -21.46
CA THR A 214 -22.72 4.85 -20.14
C THR A 214 -22.75 6.00 -19.14
N HIS A 215 -22.63 7.27 -19.58
CA HIS A 215 -22.66 8.42 -18.67
C HIS A 215 -24.05 8.62 -18.06
N GLU A 216 -25.10 8.50 -18.88
CA GLU A 216 -26.47 8.67 -18.39
C GLU A 216 -26.86 7.57 -17.38
N ASN A 217 -26.24 6.38 -17.46
CA ASN A 217 -26.46 5.32 -16.45
C ASN A 217 -26.00 5.73 -15.04
N VAL A 218 -24.91 6.50 -14.94
CA VAL A 218 -24.38 6.97 -13.65
C VAL A 218 -25.31 8.04 -13.06
N ASP A 219 -25.88 8.91 -13.91
CA ASP A 219 -26.87 9.91 -13.49
C ASP A 219 -28.18 9.27 -13.03
N ILE A 220 -28.69 8.28 -13.78
CA ILE A 220 -29.87 7.49 -13.42
C ILE A 220 -29.68 6.84 -12.04
N GLU A 221 -28.53 6.21 -11.81
CA GLU A 221 -28.25 5.58 -10.52
C GLU A 221 -28.17 6.60 -9.38
N ALA A 222 -27.53 7.75 -9.61
CA ALA A 222 -27.49 8.82 -8.62
C ALA A 222 -28.89 9.29 -8.21
N GLN A 223 -29.76 9.55 -9.19
CA GLN A 223 -31.13 10.02 -8.96
C GLN A 223 -32.00 8.94 -8.29
N ALA A 224 -31.81 7.67 -8.67
CA ALA A 224 -32.50 6.55 -8.05
C ALA A 224 -32.16 6.43 -6.55
N ILE A 225 -30.87 6.59 -6.20
CA ILE A 225 -30.43 6.58 -4.80
C ILE A 225 -31.05 7.73 -4.02
N GLU A 226 -31.06 8.95 -4.55
CA GLU A 226 -31.68 10.10 -3.88
C GLU A 226 -33.18 9.91 -3.66
N THR A 227 -33.90 9.50 -4.71
CA THR A 227 -35.35 9.24 -4.62
C THR A 227 -35.67 8.16 -3.59
N ALA A 228 -34.87 7.09 -3.53
CA ALA A 228 -35.05 6.02 -2.55
C ALA A 228 -34.73 6.48 -1.12
N SER A 229 -33.69 7.30 -0.94
CA SER A 229 -33.33 7.91 0.34
C SER A 229 -34.45 8.78 0.89
N GLU A 230 -35.00 9.67 0.05
CA GLU A 230 -36.11 10.56 0.41
C GLU A 230 -37.39 9.78 0.73
N LYS A 231 -37.75 8.81 -0.12
CA LYS A 231 -38.97 8.01 0.06
C LYS A 231 -38.95 7.20 1.36
N LEU A 232 -37.77 6.73 1.78
CA LEU A 232 -37.59 5.92 2.98
C LEU A 232 -37.23 6.75 4.21
N ASP A 233 -37.15 8.08 4.09
CA ASP A 233 -36.74 9.00 5.16
C ASP A 233 -35.39 8.60 5.79
N ILE A 234 -34.41 8.31 4.92
CA ILE A 234 -33.06 7.89 5.32
C ILE A 234 -32.08 9.01 5.01
N GLU A 235 -31.42 9.51 6.06
CA GLU A 235 -30.28 10.40 5.92
C GLU A 235 -28.99 9.61 5.72
N LEU A 236 -28.30 9.90 4.62
CA LEU A 236 -26.99 9.34 4.29
C LEU A 236 -25.86 10.32 4.68
N PRO A 237 -24.68 9.81 5.06
CA PRO A 237 -23.48 10.62 5.19
C PRO A 237 -23.14 11.41 3.92
N HIS A 238 -22.31 12.44 4.05
CA HIS A 238 -21.76 13.15 2.90
C HIS A 238 -20.78 12.25 2.13
N VAL A 239 -21.26 11.58 1.09
CA VAL A 239 -20.44 10.74 0.20
C VAL A 239 -20.25 11.44 -1.13
N MET A 240 -19.02 11.80 -1.48
CA MET A 240 -18.72 12.55 -2.70
C MET A 240 -17.32 12.29 -3.24
N THR A 241 -17.00 12.88 -4.39
CA THR A 241 -15.62 12.85 -4.92
C THR A 241 -14.80 14.03 -4.39
N PHE A 242 -13.47 13.93 -4.45
CA PHE A 242 -12.59 15.06 -4.13
C PHE A 242 -12.92 16.33 -4.94
N HIS A 243 -13.24 16.18 -6.23
CA HIS A 243 -13.62 17.31 -7.07
C HIS A 243 -14.96 17.92 -6.66
N ALA A 244 -15.94 17.09 -6.29
CA ALA A 244 -17.23 17.56 -5.80
C ALA A 244 -17.08 18.31 -4.46
N LEU A 245 -16.22 17.83 -3.57
CA LEU A 245 -15.88 18.55 -2.33
C LEU A 245 -15.23 19.90 -2.63
N ALA A 246 -14.23 19.92 -3.51
CA ALA A 246 -13.56 21.17 -3.89
C ALA A 246 -14.54 22.18 -4.49
N TYR A 247 -15.45 21.73 -5.36
CA TYR A 247 -16.50 22.56 -5.94
C TYR A 247 -17.44 23.12 -4.85
N ALA A 248 -17.87 22.28 -3.92
CA ALA A 248 -18.75 22.67 -2.81
C ALA A 248 -18.07 23.61 -1.78
N ILE A 249 -16.75 23.71 -1.77
CA ILE A 249 -16.01 24.67 -0.93
C ILE A 249 -15.83 25.99 -1.69
N VAL A 250 -15.32 25.90 -2.91
CA VAL A 250 -14.88 27.07 -3.69
C VAL A 250 -16.05 27.83 -4.31
N HIS A 251 -17.15 27.15 -4.64
CA HIS A 251 -18.31 27.74 -5.33
C HIS A 251 -17.90 28.59 -6.54
N PRO A 252 -17.21 28.01 -7.54
CA PRO A 252 -16.73 28.78 -8.68
C PRO A 252 -17.91 29.45 -9.40
N GLU A 253 -17.81 30.76 -9.63
CA GLU A 253 -18.86 31.55 -10.31
C GLU A 253 -18.96 31.19 -11.80
N GLU A 254 -17.84 30.74 -12.38
CA GLU A 254 -17.73 30.40 -13.79
C GLU A 254 -17.72 28.88 -14.00
N SER A 255 -18.18 28.46 -15.18
CA SER A 255 -18.11 27.06 -15.59
C SER A 255 -16.66 26.59 -15.69
N LEU A 256 -16.28 25.60 -14.90
CA LEU A 256 -14.94 25.03 -14.94
C LEU A 256 -14.67 24.37 -16.30
N LEU A 257 -13.59 24.81 -16.96
CA LEU A 257 -13.06 24.17 -18.16
C LEU A 257 -12.10 23.05 -17.76
N TYR A 258 -12.44 21.81 -18.08
CA TYR A 258 -11.56 20.66 -17.85
C TYR A 258 -11.79 19.57 -18.91
N ASP A 259 -10.80 18.68 -19.05
CA ASP A 259 -10.93 17.47 -19.85
C ASP A 259 -11.33 16.29 -18.97
N GLY A 260 -12.38 15.58 -19.36
CA GLY A 260 -12.88 14.40 -18.67
C GLY A 260 -11.97 13.19 -18.89
N ARG A 261 -11.68 12.44 -17.81
CA ARG A 261 -10.80 11.26 -17.84
C ARG A 261 -11.27 10.11 -18.77
N GLU A 262 -12.56 10.04 -19.07
CA GLU A 262 -13.13 9.02 -19.98
C GLU A 262 -13.27 9.51 -21.44
N GLY A 263 -12.63 10.64 -21.82
CA GLY A 263 -12.59 11.14 -23.21
C GLY A 263 -13.87 11.82 -23.71
N ASN A 264 -14.96 11.82 -22.93
CA ASN A 264 -16.25 12.37 -23.34
C ASN A 264 -16.34 13.92 -23.29
N SER A 265 -15.48 14.57 -22.52
CA SER A 265 -15.36 16.03 -22.51
C SER A 265 -13.91 16.41 -22.79
N GLN A 266 -13.63 17.01 -23.94
CA GLN A 266 -12.34 17.62 -24.27
C GLN A 266 -12.49 19.15 -24.31
N ALA A 267 -13.33 19.70 -23.42
CA ALA A 267 -13.72 21.10 -23.48
C ALA A 267 -12.50 22.02 -23.33
N LEU A 268 -11.63 21.75 -22.34
CA LEU A 268 -10.42 22.52 -22.15
C LEU A 268 -9.49 22.40 -23.36
N SER A 269 -9.20 21.17 -23.80
CA SER A 269 -8.36 20.93 -24.97
C SER A 269 -8.88 21.63 -26.24
N ARG A 270 -10.20 21.59 -26.48
CA ARG A 270 -10.84 22.29 -27.61
C ARG A 270 -10.74 23.80 -27.48
N THR A 271 -10.99 24.36 -26.31
CA THR A 271 -10.88 25.80 -26.06
C THR A 271 -9.43 26.25 -26.24
N VAL A 272 -8.46 25.52 -25.70
CA VAL A 272 -7.03 25.80 -25.90
C VAL A 272 -6.66 25.73 -27.37
N GLN A 273 -7.10 24.69 -28.09
CA GLN A 273 -6.84 24.56 -29.53
C GLN A 273 -7.45 25.72 -30.34
N GLN A 274 -8.68 26.13 -30.01
CA GLN A 274 -9.33 27.28 -30.65
C GLN A 274 -8.55 28.58 -30.42
N ILE A 275 -8.05 28.80 -29.20
CA ILE A 275 -7.21 29.97 -28.89
C ILE A 275 -5.93 29.91 -29.73
N ILE A 276 -5.26 28.76 -29.80
CA ILE A 276 -4.05 28.57 -30.61
C ILE A 276 -4.35 28.85 -32.09
N ASP A 277 -5.42 28.29 -32.64
CA ASP A 277 -5.80 28.47 -34.04
C ASP A 277 -6.15 29.93 -34.36
N GLN A 278 -6.82 30.63 -33.45
CA GLN A 278 -7.09 32.07 -33.59
C GLN A 278 -5.78 32.88 -33.63
N HIS A 279 -4.82 32.56 -32.76
CA HIS A 279 -3.54 33.27 -32.72
C HIS A 279 -2.63 32.91 -33.89
N LEU A 280 -2.69 31.67 -34.41
CA LEU A 280 -1.98 31.26 -35.62
C LEU A 280 -2.46 32.02 -36.86
N ARG A 281 -3.73 32.44 -36.91
CA ARG A 281 -4.28 33.26 -38.00
C ARG A 281 -3.91 34.74 -37.90
N SER A 282 -3.42 35.19 -36.75
CA SER A 282 -2.93 36.56 -36.57
C SER A 282 -1.50 36.68 -37.07
N LEU A 283 -1.23 37.62 -38.01
CA LEU A 283 0.11 37.83 -38.56
C LEU A 283 1.17 38.19 -37.50
N SER A 284 0.78 38.85 -36.41
CA SER A 284 1.71 39.25 -35.35
C SER A 284 2.16 38.06 -34.50
N PHE A 285 1.23 37.17 -34.16
CA PHE A 285 1.52 35.99 -33.33
C PHE A 285 2.05 34.81 -34.13
N TYR A 286 1.69 34.70 -35.42
CA TYR A 286 2.16 33.62 -36.29
C TYR A 286 3.69 33.49 -36.27
N ASN A 287 4.42 34.61 -36.42
CA ASN A 287 5.89 34.57 -36.44
C ASN A 287 6.49 34.11 -35.11
N VAL A 288 5.87 34.50 -33.98
CA VAL A 288 6.33 34.11 -32.63
C VAL A 288 6.05 32.62 -32.38
N ILE A 289 4.82 32.17 -32.65
CA ILE A 289 4.41 30.76 -32.48
C ILE A 289 5.21 29.87 -33.42
N ARG A 290 5.38 30.25 -34.69
CA ARG A 290 6.20 29.53 -35.66
C ARG A 290 7.64 29.38 -35.19
N LYS A 291 8.25 30.46 -34.68
CA LYS A 291 9.63 30.41 -34.17
C LYS A 291 9.76 29.50 -32.96
N LEU A 292 8.80 29.56 -32.03
CA LEU A 292 8.76 28.71 -30.84
C LEU A 292 8.58 27.23 -31.20
N MET A 293 7.59 26.90 -32.04
CA MET A 293 7.32 25.53 -32.48
C MET A 293 8.49 24.96 -33.28
N LEU A 294 9.09 25.73 -34.20
CA LEU A 294 10.28 25.30 -34.94
C LEU A 294 11.49 25.08 -34.04
N ALA A 295 11.67 25.89 -32.99
CA ALA A 295 12.73 25.67 -32.01
C ALA A 295 12.49 24.37 -31.22
N HIS A 296 11.27 24.16 -30.72
CA HIS A 296 10.89 22.96 -29.99
C HIS A 296 11.04 21.68 -30.84
N PHE A 297 10.48 21.67 -32.05
CA PHE A 297 10.63 20.54 -32.96
C PHE A 297 12.07 20.32 -33.40
N ARG A 298 12.89 21.38 -33.55
CA ARG A 298 14.31 21.23 -33.84
C ARG A 298 15.03 20.58 -32.66
N GLU A 299 14.77 21.00 -31.43
CA GLU A 299 15.37 20.38 -30.24
C GLU A 299 14.95 18.91 -30.07
N ASP A 300 13.67 18.60 -30.29
CA ASP A 300 13.16 17.22 -30.23
C ASP A 300 13.74 16.36 -31.36
N TRP A 301 13.84 16.91 -32.58
CA TRP A 301 14.46 16.24 -33.72
C TRP A 301 15.96 16.02 -33.50
N GLU A 302 16.67 17.00 -32.95
CA GLU A 302 18.07 16.87 -32.56
C GLU A 302 18.26 15.85 -31.43
N ARG A 303 17.32 15.73 -30.49
CA ARG A 303 17.30 14.67 -29.46
C ARG A 303 17.04 13.29 -30.05
N ILE A 304 16.09 13.17 -30.97
CA ILE A 304 15.74 11.92 -31.65
C ILE A 304 16.95 11.42 -32.45
N ILE A 305 17.59 12.31 -33.22
CA ILE A 305 18.78 12.01 -34.02
C ILE A 305 19.99 11.71 -33.12
N LYS A 306 20.25 12.50 -32.07
CA LYS A 306 21.36 12.23 -31.14
C LYS A 306 21.16 10.93 -30.35
N GLY A 307 19.91 10.57 -30.06
CA GLY A 307 19.56 9.32 -29.41
C GLY A 307 19.55 8.11 -30.35
N GLY A 308 19.57 8.31 -31.67
CA GLY A 308 19.54 7.24 -32.67
C GLY A 308 18.19 6.53 -32.81
N TYR A 309 17.10 7.11 -32.30
CA TYR A 309 15.77 6.49 -32.29
C TYR A 309 15.13 6.37 -33.69
N ASP A 310 15.75 6.98 -34.69
CA ASP A 310 15.44 6.89 -36.11
C ASP A 310 16.07 5.67 -36.80
N LYS A 311 16.95 4.93 -36.10
CA LYS A 311 17.71 3.79 -36.65
C LYS A 311 16.99 2.45 -36.42
N SER A 312 17.32 1.45 -37.27
CA SER A 312 16.89 0.08 -37.05
C SER A 312 17.41 -0.46 -35.70
N LYS A 313 16.76 -1.48 -35.14
CA LYS A 313 17.13 -2.03 -33.82
C LYS A 313 18.62 -2.44 -33.75
N ASP A 314 19.15 -3.02 -34.83
CA ASP A 314 20.55 -3.46 -34.89
C ASP A 314 21.51 -2.27 -35.00
N ASP A 315 21.17 -1.25 -35.80
CA ASP A 315 21.97 -0.02 -35.95
C ASP A 315 21.95 0.86 -34.69
N PHE A 316 20.83 0.91 -33.98
CA PHE A 316 20.70 1.56 -32.68
C PHE A 316 21.59 0.90 -31.63
N LEU A 317 21.63 -0.44 -31.60
CA LEU A 317 22.51 -1.19 -30.71
C LEU A 317 23.99 -0.98 -31.07
N GLN A 318 24.35 -0.92 -32.35
CA GLN A 318 25.73 -0.61 -32.78
C GLN A 318 26.15 0.82 -32.40
N LEU A 319 25.27 1.82 -32.59
CA LEU A 319 25.52 3.20 -32.20
C LEU A 319 25.68 3.32 -30.68
N ARG A 320 24.80 2.68 -29.90
CA ARG A 320 24.88 2.70 -28.44
C ARG A 320 26.12 1.98 -27.91
N ARG A 321 26.58 0.92 -28.61
CA ARG A 321 27.84 0.22 -28.31
C ARG A 321 29.06 1.09 -28.62
N SER A 322 29.05 1.90 -29.67
CA SER A 322 30.16 2.77 -30.06
C SER A 322 30.29 4.07 -29.26
N LEU A 323 29.24 4.51 -28.56
CA LEU A 323 29.30 5.70 -27.70
C LEU A 323 30.21 5.46 -26.49
N PRO A 324 31.31 6.22 -26.32
CA PRO A 324 32.19 6.06 -25.18
C PRO A 324 31.51 6.61 -23.92
N GLY A 325 31.50 5.79 -22.86
CA GLY A 325 31.33 6.28 -21.50
C GLY A 325 29.97 6.11 -20.84
N GLN A 326 28.99 5.37 -21.39
CA GLN A 326 27.81 4.94 -20.62
C GLN A 326 27.50 3.45 -20.82
N SER A 327 27.35 2.70 -19.71
CA SER A 327 26.98 1.28 -19.70
C SER A 327 25.48 1.08 -20.00
N LEU A 328 25.07 -0.16 -20.25
CA LEU A 328 23.68 -0.59 -20.36
C LEU A 328 22.90 -0.39 -19.06
N GLY A 329 23.58 -0.50 -17.91
CA GLY A 329 23.04 -0.18 -16.58
C GLY A 329 22.88 1.32 -16.31
N GLY A 330 23.39 2.18 -17.20
CA GLY A 330 23.29 3.63 -17.12
C GLY A 330 24.45 4.33 -16.40
N GLU A 331 25.45 3.58 -15.91
CA GLU A 331 26.65 4.14 -15.28
C GLU A 331 27.57 4.80 -16.31
N TYR A 332 28.24 5.90 -15.92
CA TYR A 332 29.29 6.49 -16.73
C TYR A 332 30.65 5.88 -16.39
N VAL A 333 31.35 5.33 -17.39
CA VAL A 333 32.62 4.59 -17.24
C VAL A 333 33.76 5.25 -18.02
N LYS A 334 35.01 5.09 -17.56
CA LYS A 334 36.15 5.87 -18.06
C LYS A 334 36.76 5.31 -19.33
N SER A 335 36.61 4.01 -19.60
CA SER A 335 37.16 3.36 -20.78
C SER A 335 36.17 2.44 -21.48
N TYR A 336 36.43 2.16 -22.77
CA TYR A 336 35.65 1.19 -23.54
C TYR A 336 35.75 -0.23 -22.94
N GLY A 337 36.89 -0.60 -22.37
CA GLY A 337 37.07 -1.88 -21.68
C GLY A 337 36.27 -1.99 -20.38
N GLU A 338 36.24 -0.93 -19.57
CA GLU A 338 35.35 -0.87 -18.40
C GLU A 338 33.88 -0.95 -18.79
N LYS A 339 33.49 -0.32 -19.91
CA LYS A 339 32.12 -0.43 -20.44
C LYS A 339 31.76 -1.88 -20.77
N ILE A 340 32.66 -2.62 -21.42
CA ILE A 340 32.43 -4.04 -21.72
C ILE A 340 32.21 -4.83 -20.43
N ILE A 341 32.99 -4.56 -19.38
CA ILE A 341 32.86 -5.24 -18.08
C ILE A 341 31.53 -4.88 -17.42
N ALA A 342 31.17 -3.59 -17.38
CA ALA A 342 29.92 -3.08 -16.83
C ALA A 342 28.70 -3.71 -17.53
N ASP A 343 28.71 -3.72 -18.86
CA ASP A 343 27.65 -4.29 -19.70
C ASP A 343 27.51 -5.79 -19.47
N PHE A 344 28.63 -6.53 -19.41
CA PHE A 344 28.64 -7.96 -19.13
C PHE A 344 28.03 -8.28 -17.75
N LEU A 345 28.43 -7.55 -16.70
CA LEU A 345 27.89 -7.77 -15.36
C LEU A 345 26.38 -7.49 -15.31
N PHE A 346 25.92 -6.44 -15.99
CA PHE A 346 24.51 -6.09 -16.09
C PHE A 346 23.71 -7.15 -16.86
N GLU A 347 24.20 -7.61 -18.03
CA GLU A 347 23.54 -8.62 -18.86
C GLU A 347 23.41 -9.98 -18.16
N HIS A 348 24.33 -10.30 -17.25
CA HIS A 348 24.32 -11.54 -16.47
C HIS A 348 23.66 -11.42 -15.09
N ASP A 349 22.98 -10.29 -14.81
CA ASP A 349 22.29 -10.02 -13.53
C ASP A 349 23.22 -10.12 -12.30
N ILE A 350 24.51 -9.75 -12.48
CA ILE A 350 25.52 -9.76 -11.41
C ILE A 350 25.56 -8.37 -10.78
N ALA A 351 25.10 -8.27 -9.54
CA ALA A 351 25.10 -7.01 -8.80
C ALA A 351 26.52 -6.48 -8.52
N TYR A 352 26.81 -5.26 -8.95
CA TYR A 352 28.11 -4.62 -8.77
C TYR A 352 28.00 -3.12 -8.42
N ARG A 353 29.14 -2.52 -8.06
CA ARG A 353 29.32 -1.07 -7.90
C ARG A 353 30.62 -0.63 -8.58
N TYR A 354 30.54 0.40 -9.41
CA TYR A 354 31.67 1.04 -10.07
C TYR A 354 32.32 2.08 -9.14
N GLU A 355 33.65 2.12 -9.06
CA GLU A 355 34.47 3.06 -8.25
C GLU A 355 34.03 3.25 -6.78
N ARG A 356 33.60 2.16 -6.12
CA ARG A 356 33.20 2.22 -4.71
C ARG A 356 34.42 2.53 -3.83
N ASN A 357 34.28 3.42 -2.85
CA ASN A 357 35.32 3.63 -1.83
C ASN A 357 35.52 2.38 -0.96
N HIS A 358 36.78 1.96 -0.81
CA HIS A 358 37.24 0.98 0.16
C HIS A 358 38.34 1.56 1.03
N TRP A 359 38.23 1.37 2.34
CA TRP A 359 39.27 1.80 3.28
C TRP A 359 40.17 0.63 3.61
N TRP A 360 41.43 0.71 3.20
CA TRP A 360 42.41 -0.34 3.46
C TRP A 360 43.68 0.24 4.07
N SER A 361 44.02 -0.22 5.28
CA SER A 361 45.23 0.21 6.01
C SER A 361 45.38 1.74 6.15
N GLY A 362 44.27 2.46 6.31
CA GLY A 362 44.24 3.92 6.46
C GLY A 362 44.28 4.71 5.15
N ILE A 363 44.34 4.04 3.99
CA ILE A 363 44.33 4.65 2.66
C ILE A 363 42.96 4.39 2.01
N ASN A 364 42.37 5.42 1.40
CA ASN A 364 41.15 5.28 0.60
C ASN A 364 41.52 4.78 -0.80
N TYR A 365 40.96 3.64 -1.19
CA TYR A 365 41.19 2.97 -2.45
C TYR A 365 39.86 2.82 -3.21
N ARG A 366 39.86 3.12 -4.51
CA ARG A 366 38.67 3.03 -5.38
C ARG A 366 38.94 2.05 -6.52
N PRO A 367 38.60 0.76 -6.35
CA PRO A 367 38.67 -0.22 -7.43
C PRO A 367 37.65 0.08 -8.53
N ASP A 368 37.98 -0.28 -9.77
CA ASP A 368 37.08 -0.06 -10.92
C ASP A 368 35.72 -0.73 -10.70
N PHE A 369 35.68 -2.01 -10.31
CA PHE A 369 34.42 -2.70 -9.99
C PHE A 369 34.50 -3.49 -8.68
N THR A 370 33.42 -3.43 -7.90
CA THR A 370 33.21 -4.26 -6.71
C THR A 370 31.97 -5.13 -6.88
N ILE A 371 32.12 -6.45 -6.83
CA ILE A 371 31.03 -7.44 -6.86
C ILE A 371 30.80 -7.98 -5.44
N PHE A 372 29.54 -8.13 -5.05
CA PHE A 372 29.17 -8.55 -3.69
C PHE A 372 28.91 -10.04 -3.62
N LYS A 373 29.44 -10.71 -2.58
CA LYS A 373 29.10 -12.10 -2.27
C LYS A 373 28.03 -12.10 -1.16
N ASN A 374 26.83 -12.59 -1.48
CA ASN A 374 25.64 -12.79 -0.62
C ASN A 374 25.63 -12.07 0.75
N ALA A 375 24.78 -11.04 0.83
CA ALA A 375 24.63 -10.10 1.95
C ALA A 375 23.99 -10.66 3.25
N GLU A 376 24.22 -11.92 3.63
CA GLU A 376 23.54 -12.51 4.79
C GLU A 376 24.34 -12.55 6.11
N ARG A 377 25.62 -12.17 6.16
CA ARG A 377 26.34 -12.14 7.45
C ARG A 377 27.41 -11.06 7.53
N GLY A 378 27.00 -9.79 7.56
CA GLY A 378 27.72 -8.68 8.23
C GLY A 378 29.23 -8.56 8.01
N LYS A 379 29.77 -9.14 6.94
CA LYS A 379 31.18 -9.10 6.54
C LYS A 379 31.19 -8.67 5.09
N GLU A 380 31.79 -7.51 4.83
CA GLU A 380 31.96 -6.95 3.49
C GLU A 380 33.05 -7.70 2.71
N SER A 381 32.87 -9.00 2.45
CA SER A 381 33.76 -9.71 1.52
C SER A 381 33.16 -9.70 0.11
N GLY A 382 33.76 -8.89 -0.76
CA GLY A 382 33.44 -8.79 -2.18
C GLY A 382 34.61 -9.21 -3.07
N LEU A 383 34.35 -9.38 -4.36
CA LEU A 383 35.37 -9.53 -5.39
C LEU A 383 35.65 -8.15 -6.00
N ILE A 384 36.93 -7.76 -6.05
CA ILE A 384 37.39 -6.55 -6.71
C ILE A 384 37.87 -6.93 -8.12
N ILE A 385 37.47 -6.15 -9.12
CA ILE A 385 37.99 -6.22 -10.48
C ILE A 385 38.63 -4.88 -10.81
N GLU A 386 39.89 -4.92 -11.23
CA GLU A 386 40.62 -3.78 -11.78
C GLU A 386 40.85 -4.02 -13.26
N TYR A 387 40.65 -3.00 -14.07
CA TYR A 387 40.86 -3.06 -15.49
C TYR A 387 42.17 -2.35 -15.85
N PHE A 388 43.11 -3.13 -16.39
CA PHE A 388 44.47 -2.66 -16.73
C PHE A 388 44.71 -2.51 -18.24
N GLY A 389 43.64 -2.52 -19.06
CA GLY A 389 43.74 -2.42 -20.52
C GLY A 389 43.49 -3.74 -21.28
N LEU A 390 43.40 -3.65 -22.61
CA LEU A 390 43.26 -4.79 -23.52
C LEU A 390 44.60 -5.07 -24.23
N LYS A 391 44.97 -6.35 -24.35
CA LYS A 391 46.22 -6.73 -25.02
C LYS A 391 46.17 -6.34 -26.51
N GLY A 392 46.99 -5.38 -26.91
CA GLY A 392 47.10 -4.90 -28.29
C GLY A 392 46.39 -3.57 -28.56
N ASP A 393 45.87 -2.90 -27.54
CA ASP A 393 45.32 -1.54 -27.64
C ASP A 393 46.44 -0.50 -27.41
N PRO A 394 46.73 0.43 -28.34
CA PRO A 394 47.84 1.37 -28.22
C PRO A 394 47.59 2.53 -27.23
N ASP A 395 46.35 2.73 -26.77
CA ASP A 395 46.00 3.78 -25.80
C ASP A 395 46.15 3.31 -24.33
N TYR A 396 46.73 2.12 -24.07
CA TYR A 396 47.05 1.61 -22.72
C TYR A 396 48.39 0.88 -22.62
#